data_AF-A0A064CEQ0-F1
#
_entry.id   AF-A0A064CEQ0-F1
#
_cell.length_a   1.000
_cell.length_b   1.000
_cell.length_c   1.000
_cell.angle_alpha   90.00
_cell.angle_beta   90.00
_cell.angle_gamma   90.00
#
_symmetry.space_group_name_H-M   'P 1'
#
loop_
_entity.id
_entity.type
_entity.pdbx_description
1 polymer ?
#
loop_
_entity_poly.entity_id
_entity_poly.type
_entity_poly.pdbx_seq_one_letter_code
_entity_poly.pdbx_strand_id
1 'polypeptide(L)'
;MAGERGSAAEDKEVARRRLGRGLGYATRVQVTAHQFMARRAALGMTRRQVRMEAEPGRREWMAVLAGMSIVVVICVGALFWSFIRPAGSVGDSKIVADQDGGALYVNVGNVLYPALNLSSARLIAGQATNPVRVRRSEIDSRPRGVMVGIPGAPNVMNATAPAGSSWLVCDAVTKAFGAGAPEPVTVTVIDGRPDLSDRRKVLDKSDGVLLRFGTDVWLIRDGRRSLVDAGQRPVLLALGVTAEDLAAARPMSQALLNAIPVAPPLTVPVIPGLGNPAPFPGAPGPVGTVVSTPQVEGNTTYSVVLQSGMQTISPIVAQILQNAGGNPTGAVPVIAGSVLSQLPSVTIIDTSIYPDEPLKVVDTQANPATCWWWEKGAGENRTTTSVVSGATIPLPADRGGDIVKLVPSEKTGGQVADQIFFGPDYENYVVSTGNGPTASTKESAWWLSESGVRFGVQRDQETLTALGLNTEPKPAPWSVLRLFVAGPTLSKADALVRHNTLPLDRNPGALEQPQ
;
A
#
# COMPACT_ATOMS: atom_id res chain seq x y z
N MET A 1 29.72 -27.31 -125.92
CA MET A 1 29.50 -25.93 -125.44
C MET A 1 28.03 -25.79 -125.08
N ALA A 2 27.74 -25.27 -123.87
CA ALA A 2 26.50 -24.66 -123.33
C ALA A 2 25.13 -25.18 -123.84
N GLY A 3 24.27 -25.74 -122.99
CA GLY A 3 23.24 -25.00 -122.20
C GLY A 3 21.90 -25.01 -123.00
N GLU A 4 20.67 -25.05 -122.47
CA GLU A 4 20.05 -24.93 -121.15
C GLU A 4 18.52 -25.22 -121.37
N ARG A 5 17.80 -25.66 -120.32
CA ARG A 5 16.31 -25.69 -120.14
C ARG A 5 15.53 -26.74 -120.95
N GLY A 6 14.49 -27.40 -120.42
CA GLY A 6 13.70 -27.22 -119.21
C GLY A 6 12.24 -27.60 -119.52
N SER A 7 11.63 -28.52 -118.76
CA SER A 7 10.19 -28.81 -118.75
C SER A 7 9.92 -29.78 -117.59
N ALA A 8 9.39 -29.42 -116.42
CA ALA A 8 8.21 -28.62 -116.09
C ALA A 8 6.87 -29.24 -116.53
N ALA A 9 6.70 -30.55 -116.33
CA ALA A 9 5.38 -31.19 -116.47
C ALA A 9 5.04 -32.27 -115.42
N GLU A 10 6.00 -32.91 -114.77
CA GLU A 10 5.68 -34.13 -113.97
C GLU A 10 5.47 -33.89 -112.46
N ASP A 11 5.83 -32.71 -111.93
CA ASP A 11 5.83 -32.46 -110.48
C ASP A 11 4.53 -31.82 -109.93
N LYS A 12 3.52 -31.60 -110.78
CA LYS A 12 2.25 -30.94 -110.39
C LYS A 12 1.11 -31.89 -110.00
N GLU A 13 1.27 -33.20 -110.18
CA GLU A 13 0.18 -34.16 -109.96
C GLU A 13 0.23 -34.85 -108.57
N VAL A 14 1.39 -34.88 -107.91
CA VAL A 14 1.54 -35.45 -106.56
C VAL A 14 1.12 -34.45 -105.46
N ALA A 15 1.17 -33.14 -105.73
CA ALA A 15 0.85 -32.09 -104.74
C ALA A 15 -0.67 -31.85 -104.54
N ARG A 16 -1.56 -32.35 -105.41
CA ARG A 16 -3.02 -32.10 -105.34
C ARG A 16 -3.82 -33.10 -104.50
N ARG A 17 -3.21 -34.17 -103.96
CA ARG A 17 -3.91 -35.14 -103.08
C ARG A 17 -3.80 -34.85 -101.57
N ARG A 18 -3.14 -33.76 -101.15
CA ARG A 18 -3.06 -33.33 -99.74
C ARG A 18 -3.83 -32.03 -99.49
N LEU A 19 -5.14 -32.00 -99.73
CA LEU A 19 -6.02 -30.93 -99.25
C LEU A 19 -7.45 -31.48 -99.16
N GLY A 20 -7.83 -31.96 -97.98
CA GLY A 20 -9.16 -32.55 -97.79
C GLY A 20 -9.38 -33.20 -96.43
N ARG A 21 -9.05 -32.52 -95.33
CA ARG A 21 -9.69 -32.78 -94.02
C ARG A 21 -9.54 -31.54 -93.14
N GLY A 22 -10.64 -30.82 -92.95
CA GLY A 22 -10.69 -29.59 -92.18
C GLY A 22 -10.30 -29.79 -90.71
N LEU A 23 -9.67 -28.78 -90.13
CA LEU A 23 -9.45 -28.64 -88.69
C LEU A 23 -10.82 -28.53 -88.00
N GLY A 24 -11.36 -29.65 -87.51
CA GLY A 24 -12.55 -29.64 -86.68
C GLY A 24 -12.24 -28.90 -85.38
N TYR A 25 -12.88 -27.76 -85.16
CA TYR A 25 -12.86 -27.08 -83.86
C TYR A 25 -13.31 -28.08 -82.80
N ALA A 26 -12.42 -28.40 -81.85
CA ALA A 26 -12.74 -29.29 -80.76
C ALA A 26 -13.94 -28.73 -80.00
N THR A 27 -15.04 -29.47 -79.95
CA THR A 27 -16.22 -29.01 -79.21
C THR A 27 -15.89 -28.96 -77.72
N ARG A 28 -16.60 -28.13 -76.94
CA ARG A 28 -16.44 -28.09 -75.46
C ARG A 28 -16.48 -29.49 -74.86
N VAL A 29 -17.36 -30.35 -75.40
CA VAL A 29 -17.51 -31.75 -75.00
C VAL A 29 -16.26 -32.58 -75.31
N GLN A 30 -15.62 -32.37 -76.46
CA GLN A 30 -14.35 -33.05 -76.81
C GLN A 30 -13.20 -32.59 -75.92
N VAL A 31 -13.11 -31.30 -75.60
CA VAL A 31 -12.07 -30.78 -74.69
C VAL A 31 -12.28 -31.29 -73.28
N THR A 32 -13.52 -31.31 -72.77
CA THR A 32 -13.81 -31.85 -71.43
C THR A 32 -13.61 -33.35 -71.38
N ALA A 33 -13.97 -34.10 -72.43
CA ALA A 33 -13.69 -35.54 -72.53
C ALA A 33 -12.18 -35.83 -72.55
N HIS A 34 -11.40 -35.05 -73.30
CA HIS A 34 -9.95 -35.18 -73.32
C HIS A 34 -9.31 -34.88 -71.96
N GLN A 35 -9.74 -33.79 -71.30
CA GLN A 35 -9.27 -33.45 -69.95
C GLN A 35 -9.67 -34.51 -68.91
N PHE A 36 -10.86 -35.09 -69.03
CA PHE A 36 -11.31 -36.19 -68.17
C PHE A 36 -10.44 -37.43 -68.35
N MET A 37 -10.14 -37.82 -69.60
CA MET A 37 -9.25 -38.95 -69.90
C MET A 37 -7.81 -38.69 -69.40
N ALA A 38 -7.30 -37.48 -69.58
CA ALA A 38 -5.98 -37.09 -69.08
C ALA A 38 -5.89 -37.16 -67.55
N ARG A 39 -6.91 -36.66 -66.82
CA ARG A 39 -6.97 -36.77 -65.34
C ARG A 39 -7.05 -38.23 -64.88
N ARG A 40 -7.83 -39.05 -65.59
CA ARG A 40 -7.97 -40.49 -65.31
C ARG A 40 -6.65 -41.25 -65.52
N ALA A 41 -5.91 -40.94 -66.57
CA ALA A 41 -4.59 -41.52 -66.83
C ALA A 41 -3.55 -41.10 -65.77
N ALA A 42 -3.54 -39.83 -65.37
CA ALA A 42 -2.67 -39.32 -64.32
C ALA A 42 -2.94 -40.03 -62.97
N LEU A 43 -4.21 -40.14 -62.57
CA LEU A 43 -4.59 -40.85 -61.33
C LEU A 43 -4.25 -42.34 -61.36
N GLY A 44 -4.40 -42.99 -62.52
CA GLY A 44 -4.00 -44.39 -62.72
C GLY A 44 -2.50 -44.61 -62.50
N MET A 45 -1.65 -43.67 -62.94
CA MET A 45 -0.20 -43.74 -62.75
C MET A 45 0.23 -43.40 -61.32
N THR A 46 -0.34 -42.35 -60.72
CA THR A 46 0.11 -41.87 -59.40
C THR A 46 -0.47 -42.65 -58.22
N ARG A 47 -1.70 -43.17 -58.34
CA ARG A 47 -2.42 -43.78 -57.21
C ARG A 47 -2.93 -45.21 -57.49
N ARG A 48 -2.61 -45.81 -58.65
CA ARG A 48 -3.03 -47.17 -59.07
C ARG A 48 -4.54 -47.44 -58.97
N GLN A 49 -5.37 -46.39 -58.97
CA GLN A 49 -6.82 -46.48 -58.93
C GLN A 49 -7.43 -45.57 -60.00
N VAL A 50 -8.41 -46.11 -60.75
CA VAL A 50 -9.06 -45.45 -61.89
C VAL A 50 -10.48 -44.98 -61.57
N ARG A 51 -10.98 -45.32 -60.36
CA ARG A 51 -12.31 -44.94 -59.85
C ARG A 51 -12.23 -43.51 -59.32
N MET A 52 -12.83 -42.57 -60.04
CA MET A 52 -12.93 -41.16 -59.63
C MET A 52 -14.14 -40.96 -58.70
N GLU A 53 -14.11 -41.56 -57.51
CA GLU A 53 -15.24 -41.48 -56.55
C GLU A 53 -15.21 -40.20 -55.69
N ALA A 54 -14.07 -39.52 -55.62
CA ALA A 54 -13.96 -38.17 -55.10
C ALA A 54 -12.81 -37.46 -55.83
N GLU A 55 -13.05 -36.28 -56.43
CA GLU A 55 -11.99 -35.41 -56.98
C GLU A 55 -11.24 -34.76 -55.79
N PRO A 56 -10.03 -35.23 -55.40
CA PRO A 56 -9.35 -34.69 -54.22
C PRO A 56 -8.85 -33.28 -54.48
N GLY A 57 -8.36 -33.02 -55.71
CA GLY A 57 -7.75 -31.75 -56.07
C GLY A 57 -8.70 -30.55 -56.03
N ARG A 58 -10.00 -30.75 -56.23
CA ARG A 58 -10.98 -29.66 -56.13
C ARG A 58 -11.22 -29.24 -54.69
N ARG A 59 -11.27 -30.19 -53.74
CA ARG A 59 -11.40 -29.89 -52.31
C ARG A 59 -10.14 -29.22 -51.77
N GLU A 60 -8.97 -29.67 -52.20
CA GLU A 60 -7.68 -29.08 -51.83
C GLU A 60 -7.55 -27.64 -52.33
N TRP A 61 -7.91 -27.37 -53.60
CA TRP A 61 -7.91 -26.01 -54.15
C TRP A 61 -8.92 -25.07 -53.49
N MET A 62 -10.12 -25.58 -53.15
CA MET A 62 -11.12 -24.76 -52.45
C MET A 62 -10.68 -24.46 -51.01
N ALA A 63 -9.98 -25.37 -50.34
CA ALA A 63 -9.39 -25.11 -49.04
C ALA A 63 -8.27 -24.05 -49.10
N VAL A 64 -7.42 -24.09 -50.14
CA VAL A 64 -6.40 -23.06 -50.38
C VAL A 64 -7.02 -21.69 -50.67
N LEU A 65 -8.05 -21.63 -51.52
CA LEU A 65 -8.78 -20.39 -51.81
C LEU A 65 -9.48 -19.82 -50.57
N ALA A 66 -10.11 -20.68 -49.76
CA ALA A 66 -10.71 -20.29 -48.49
C ALA A 66 -9.65 -19.76 -47.50
N GLY A 67 -8.49 -20.42 -47.39
CA GLY A 67 -7.38 -19.94 -46.56
C GLY A 67 -6.86 -18.58 -47.02
N MET A 68 -6.64 -18.41 -48.33
CA MET A 68 -6.14 -17.15 -48.89
C MET A 68 -7.12 -15.99 -48.69
N SER A 69 -8.41 -16.23 -48.87
CA SER A 69 -9.45 -15.22 -48.63
C SER A 69 -9.53 -14.81 -47.17
N ILE A 70 -9.40 -15.74 -46.22
CA ILE A 70 -9.31 -15.41 -44.79
C ILE A 70 -8.09 -14.54 -44.50
N VAL A 71 -6.91 -14.87 -45.04
CA VAL A 71 -5.70 -14.05 -44.86
C VAL A 71 -5.88 -12.64 -45.40
N VAL A 72 -6.46 -12.49 -46.60
CA VAL A 72 -6.74 -11.18 -47.19
C VAL A 72 -7.69 -10.36 -46.30
N VAL A 73 -8.76 -10.97 -45.78
CA VAL A 73 -9.69 -10.29 -44.87
C VAL A 73 -9.00 -9.85 -43.59
N ILE A 74 -8.14 -10.68 -43.00
CA ILE A 74 -7.36 -10.33 -41.80
C ILE A 74 -6.40 -9.17 -42.11
N CYS A 75 -5.69 -9.21 -43.24
CA CYS A 75 -4.78 -8.13 -43.66
C CYS A 75 -5.52 -6.81 -43.86
N VAL A 76 -6.68 -6.83 -44.53
CA VAL A 76 -7.53 -5.65 -44.72
C VAL A 76 -8.03 -5.13 -43.38
N GLY A 77 -8.49 -6.01 -42.48
CA GLY A 77 -8.89 -5.65 -41.13
C GLY A 77 -7.77 -4.98 -40.32
N ALA A 78 -6.55 -5.52 -40.39
CA ALA A 78 -5.38 -4.92 -39.75
C ALA A 78 -5.01 -3.55 -40.34
N LEU A 79 -5.16 -3.38 -41.66
CA LEU A 79 -4.91 -2.12 -42.35
C LEU A 79 -5.93 -1.04 -41.94
N PHE A 80 -7.21 -1.40 -41.85
CA PHE A 80 -8.26 -0.51 -41.31
C PHE A 80 -8.00 -0.16 -39.84
N TRP A 81 -7.57 -1.12 -39.02
CA TRP A 81 -7.24 -0.87 -37.62
C TRP A 81 -6.07 0.13 -37.46
N SER A 82 -5.08 0.08 -38.35
CA SER A 82 -3.97 1.03 -38.41
C SER A 82 -4.41 2.47 -38.67
N PHE A 83 -5.41 2.67 -39.54
CA PHE A 83 -6.00 3.99 -39.79
C PHE A 83 -6.81 4.55 -38.61
N ILE A 84 -7.36 3.68 -37.76
CA ILE A 84 -8.13 4.08 -36.57
C ILE A 84 -7.21 4.48 -35.40
N ARG A 85 -5.98 3.96 -35.34
CA ARG A 85 -4.96 4.34 -34.33
C ARG A 85 -3.63 4.76 -34.97
N PRO A 86 -3.58 5.91 -35.68
CA PRO A 86 -2.31 6.45 -36.14
C PRO A 86 -1.42 6.81 -34.94
N ALA A 87 -0.10 6.61 -35.08
CA ALA A 87 0.86 7.14 -34.12
C ALA A 87 0.72 8.67 -34.08
N GLY A 88 0.69 9.26 -32.88
CA GLY A 88 0.56 10.71 -32.74
C GLY A 88 1.75 11.42 -33.38
N SER A 89 1.53 12.66 -33.85
CA SER A 89 2.63 13.56 -34.18
C SER A 89 2.99 14.40 -32.94
N VAL A 90 4.25 14.87 -32.88
CA VAL A 90 4.70 15.72 -31.76
C VAL A 90 3.82 16.99 -31.67
N GLY A 91 3.47 17.59 -32.82
CA GLY A 91 2.56 18.74 -32.90
C GLY A 91 2.90 19.84 -31.88
N ASP A 92 1.86 20.29 -31.17
CA ASP A 92 1.92 21.19 -30.01
C ASP A 92 1.87 20.43 -28.66
N SER A 93 2.06 19.11 -28.67
CA SER A 93 2.00 18.28 -27.46
C SER A 93 3.10 18.72 -26.49
N LYS A 94 2.71 18.98 -25.24
CA LYS A 94 3.64 19.39 -24.18
C LYS A 94 4.49 18.22 -23.67
N ILE A 95 3.93 17.02 -23.67
CA ILE A 95 4.60 15.80 -23.20
C ILE A 95 4.47 14.72 -24.27
N VAL A 96 5.60 14.11 -24.60
CA VAL A 96 5.72 13.10 -25.64
C VAL A 96 6.41 11.87 -25.06
N ALA A 97 5.92 10.68 -25.41
CA ALA A 97 6.57 9.42 -25.11
C ALA A 97 6.97 8.73 -26.41
N ASP A 98 8.18 8.18 -26.42
CA ASP A 98 8.62 7.30 -27.49
C ASP A 98 7.71 6.06 -27.55
N GLN A 99 7.19 5.77 -28.74
CA GLN A 99 6.27 4.66 -28.96
C GLN A 99 6.93 3.31 -28.70
N ASP A 100 8.22 3.17 -28.99
CA ASP A 100 8.94 1.90 -28.87
C ASP A 100 9.62 1.81 -27.50
N GLY A 101 10.43 2.80 -27.15
CA GLY A 101 11.24 2.80 -25.92
C GLY A 101 10.54 3.35 -24.67
N GLY A 102 9.39 4.02 -24.82
CA GLY A 102 8.68 4.65 -23.69
C GLY A 102 9.39 5.86 -23.06
N ALA A 103 10.56 6.26 -23.55
CA ALA A 103 11.30 7.42 -23.07
C ALA A 103 10.45 8.69 -23.14
N LEU A 104 10.44 9.44 -22.04
CA LEU A 104 9.62 10.64 -21.88
C LEU A 104 10.38 11.89 -22.29
N TYR A 105 9.69 12.79 -22.97
CA TYR A 105 10.20 14.09 -23.41
C TYR A 105 9.18 15.18 -23.08
N VAL A 106 9.68 16.32 -22.63
CA VAL A 106 8.87 17.54 -22.45
C VAL A 106 9.29 18.58 -23.48
N ASN A 107 8.29 19.19 -24.13
CA ASN A 107 8.48 20.19 -25.17
C ASN A 107 8.48 21.59 -24.54
N VAL A 108 9.64 22.23 -24.52
CA VAL A 108 9.82 23.59 -23.99
C VAL A 108 10.44 24.46 -25.08
N GLY A 109 9.66 25.41 -25.60
CA GLY A 109 10.13 26.33 -26.64
C GLY A 109 10.58 25.62 -27.92
N ASN A 110 9.85 24.58 -28.35
CA ASN A 110 10.15 23.77 -29.54
C ASN A 110 11.43 22.90 -29.43
N VAL A 111 11.99 22.74 -28.23
CA VAL A 111 13.09 21.83 -27.93
C VAL A 111 12.56 20.70 -27.04
N LEU A 112 12.88 19.46 -27.40
CA LEU A 112 12.52 18.27 -26.62
C LEU A 112 13.60 17.97 -25.58
N TYR A 113 13.24 18.08 -24.31
CA TYR A 113 14.11 17.71 -23.18
C TYR A 113 13.72 16.31 -22.68
N PRO A 114 14.66 15.34 -22.61
CA PRO A 114 14.40 14.06 -21.96
C PRO A 114 14.01 14.25 -20.49
N ALA A 115 12.83 13.78 -20.09
CA ALA A 115 12.34 13.89 -18.72
C ALA A 115 12.58 12.59 -17.95
N LEU A 116 13.06 12.69 -16.71
CA LEU A 116 13.38 11.55 -15.85
C LEU A 116 12.17 10.68 -15.45
N ASN A 117 11.01 11.29 -15.38
CA ASN A 117 9.75 10.64 -15.00
C ASN A 117 8.56 11.50 -15.45
N LEU A 118 7.38 10.89 -15.44
CA LEU A 118 6.15 11.55 -15.87
C LEU A 118 5.76 12.70 -14.92
N SER A 119 5.98 12.56 -13.62
CA SER A 119 5.70 13.63 -12.64
C SER A 119 6.49 14.90 -12.95
N SER A 120 7.78 14.75 -13.25
CA SER A 120 8.64 15.86 -13.67
C SER A 120 8.19 16.48 -14.98
N ALA A 121 7.83 15.66 -15.97
CA ALA A 121 7.32 16.17 -17.25
C ALA A 121 6.03 16.97 -17.07
N ARG A 122 5.11 16.49 -16.22
CA ARG A 122 3.87 17.18 -15.85
C ARG A 122 4.12 18.49 -15.10
N LEU A 123 5.04 18.50 -14.13
CA LEU A 123 5.48 19.70 -13.41
C LEU A 123 6.03 20.77 -14.36
N ILE A 124 6.92 20.38 -15.29
CA ILE A 124 7.50 21.29 -16.28
C ILE A 124 6.43 21.79 -17.26
N ALA A 125 5.54 20.91 -17.71
CA ALA A 125 4.43 21.26 -18.61
C ALA A 125 3.36 22.13 -17.91
N GLY A 126 3.28 22.09 -16.58
CA GLY A 126 2.29 22.80 -15.78
C GLY A 126 0.88 22.18 -15.81
N GLN A 127 0.74 20.96 -16.32
CA GLN A 127 -0.56 20.30 -16.50
C GLN A 127 -0.47 18.78 -16.36
N ALA A 128 -1.51 18.18 -15.77
CA ALA A 128 -1.63 16.74 -15.53
C ALA A 128 -2.01 15.94 -16.80
N THR A 129 -1.32 16.16 -17.90
CA THR A 129 -1.62 15.50 -19.18
C THR A 129 -0.87 14.18 -19.31
N ASN A 130 -1.48 13.22 -20.01
CA ASN A 130 -0.82 11.98 -20.40
C ASN A 130 0.08 12.19 -21.62
N PRO A 131 1.22 11.49 -21.71
CA PRO A 131 2.15 11.66 -22.83
C PRO A 131 1.54 11.13 -24.14
N VAL A 132 1.74 11.86 -25.23
CA VAL A 132 1.37 11.38 -26.57
C VAL A 132 2.44 10.43 -27.08
N ARG A 133 2.04 9.22 -27.49
CA ARG A 133 2.96 8.22 -28.07
C ARG A 133 3.26 8.59 -29.52
N VAL A 134 4.53 8.80 -29.85
CA VAL A 134 4.99 9.17 -31.20
C VAL A 134 6.15 8.27 -31.63
N ARG A 135 6.35 8.14 -32.94
CA ARG A 135 7.48 7.37 -33.49
C ARG A 135 8.82 8.05 -33.18
N ARG A 136 9.87 7.25 -33.02
CA ARG A 136 11.22 7.76 -32.75
C ARG A 136 11.72 8.79 -33.78
N SER A 137 11.40 8.59 -35.05
CA SER A 137 11.74 9.51 -36.15
C SER A 137 11.18 10.92 -35.97
N GLU A 138 10.00 11.05 -35.36
CA GLU A 138 9.38 12.36 -35.06
C GLU A 138 10.07 13.07 -33.89
N ILE A 139 10.63 12.30 -32.95
CA ILE A 139 11.41 12.86 -31.83
C ILE A 139 12.78 13.31 -32.33
N ASP A 140 13.40 12.52 -33.21
CA ASP A 140 14.70 12.83 -33.80
C ASP A 140 14.66 14.03 -34.76
N SER A 141 13.49 14.37 -35.33
CA SER A 141 13.31 15.54 -36.20
C SER A 141 13.28 16.88 -35.45
N ARG A 142 13.21 16.86 -34.11
CA ARG A 142 13.18 18.05 -33.25
C ARG A 142 14.53 18.28 -32.55
N PRO A 143 14.90 19.54 -32.25
CA PRO A 143 16.06 19.83 -31.42
C PRO A 143 15.96 19.15 -30.04
N ARG A 144 17.08 18.60 -29.56
CA ARG A 144 17.16 17.93 -28.27
C ARG A 144 17.93 18.74 -27.23
N GLY A 145 17.37 18.78 -26.02
CA GLY A 145 18.02 19.33 -24.84
C GLY A 145 18.68 18.25 -23.98
N VAL A 146 19.29 18.70 -22.88
CA VAL A 146 19.81 17.82 -21.81
C VAL A 146 18.68 17.24 -20.96
N MET A 147 19.00 16.26 -20.13
CA MET A 147 18.02 15.60 -19.25
C MET A 147 17.48 16.58 -18.20
N VAL A 148 16.19 16.48 -17.87
CA VAL A 148 15.52 17.34 -16.89
C VAL A 148 14.63 16.55 -15.94
N GLY A 149 14.29 17.16 -14.81
CA GLY A 149 13.34 16.63 -13.84
C GLY A 149 13.95 16.27 -12.50
N ILE A 150 13.19 15.57 -11.67
CA ILE A 150 13.52 15.22 -10.29
C ILE A 150 13.96 13.74 -10.26
N PRO A 151 15.24 13.43 -9.99
CA PRO A 151 15.70 12.05 -9.88
C PRO A 151 14.94 11.30 -8.78
N GLY A 152 14.40 10.12 -9.11
CA GLY A 152 13.66 9.27 -8.16
C GLY A 152 12.18 9.64 -7.96
N ALA A 153 11.68 10.72 -8.56
CA ALA A 153 10.24 11.04 -8.49
C ALA A 153 9.38 9.98 -9.21
N PRO A 154 8.13 9.75 -8.76
CA PRO A 154 7.29 8.67 -9.27
C PRO A 154 6.85 8.92 -10.72
N ASN A 155 6.46 7.85 -11.43
CA ASN A 155 5.84 7.96 -12.76
C ASN A 155 4.32 8.02 -12.70
N VAL A 156 3.71 7.34 -11.74
CA VAL A 156 2.26 7.28 -11.58
C VAL A 156 1.89 7.99 -10.29
N MET A 157 0.94 8.92 -10.37
CA MET A 157 0.38 9.63 -9.22
C MET A 157 -1.13 9.70 -9.33
N ASN A 158 -1.79 8.55 -9.23
CA ASN A 158 -3.23 8.47 -9.28
C ASN A 158 -3.76 8.49 -7.85
N ALA A 159 -4.23 9.66 -7.40
CA ALA A 159 -4.68 9.84 -6.03
C ALA A 159 -5.87 8.91 -5.72
N THR A 160 -5.75 8.14 -4.64
CA THR A 160 -6.84 7.36 -4.06
C THR A 160 -7.50 8.18 -2.95
N ALA A 161 -8.83 8.09 -2.84
CA ALA A 161 -9.61 8.92 -1.94
C ALA A 161 -10.62 8.08 -1.14
N PRO A 162 -10.17 7.29 -0.15
CA PRO A 162 -11.09 6.56 0.72
C PRO A 162 -11.98 7.50 1.53
N ALA A 163 -13.06 6.96 2.10
CA ALA A 163 -13.98 7.74 2.92
C ALA A 163 -13.28 8.31 4.15
N GLY A 164 -12.63 7.45 4.93
CA GLY A 164 -11.83 7.80 6.10
C GLY A 164 -10.37 7.38 5.94
N SER A 165 -9.55 7.80 6.90
CA SER A 165 -8.13 7.49 6.97
C SER A 165 -7.88 6.44 8.05
N SER A 166 -7.07 5.42 7.76
CA SER A 166 -6.78 4.31 8.68
C SER A 166 -5.34 3.85 8.51
N TRP A 167 -4.60 3.87 9.60
CA TRP A 167 -3.18 3.53 9.63
C TRP A 167 -2.87 2.59 10.78
N LEU A 168 -2.03 1.59 10.52
CA LEU A 168 -1.47 0.74 11.58
C LEU A 168 0.04 0.72 11.54
N VAL A 169 0.64 0.72 12.73
CA VAL A 169 2.05 0.40 12.93
C VAL A 169 2.09 -0.87 13.76
N CYS A 170 2.59 -1.95 13.17
CA CYS A 170 2.62 -3.27 13.75
C CYS A 170 4.04 -3.72 14.04
N ASP A 171 4.26 -4.25 15.23
CA ASP A 171 5.43 -5.06 15.55
C ASP A 171 5.03 -6.53 15.54
N ALA A 172 5.80 -7.36 14.84
CA ALA A 172 5.73 -8.80 14.93
C ALA A 172 7.07 -9.34 15.42
N VAL A 173 7.07 -9.93 16.63
CA VAL A 173 8.31 -10.40 17.24
C VAL A 173 8.50 -11.89 16.95
N THR A 174 9.57 -12.22 16.25
CA THR A 174 9.90 -13.62 15.94
C THR A 174 10.59 -14.24 17.14
N LYS A 175 10.05 -15.37 17.62
CA LYS A 175 10.65 -16.10 18.75
C LYS A 175 11.97 -16.72 18.31
N ALA A 176 13.06 -16.31 18.95
CA ALA A 176 14.33 -17.01 18.84
C ALA A 176 14.40 -18.13 19.90
N PHE A 177 14.99 -19.27 19.52
CA PHE A 177 15.14 -20.40 20.42
C PHE A 177 16.45 -20.27 21.21
N GLY A 178 16.38 -20.41 22.54
CA GLY A 178 17.52 -20.34 23.45
C GLY A 178 17.40 -19.21 24.49
N ALA A 179 17.93 -19.44 25.70
CA ALA A 179 17.91 -18.42 26.75
C ALA A 179 18.76 -17.21 26.35
N GLY A 180 18.15 -16.02 26.32
CA GLY A 180 18.83 -14.77 25.93
C GLY A 180 19.05 -14.61 24.43
N ALA A 181 18.44 -15.45 23.58
CA ALA A 181 18.50 -15.26 22.14
C ALA A 181 17.81 -13.93 21.74
N PRO A 182 18.38 -13.17 20.79
CA PRO A 182 17.79 -11.91 20.36
C PRO A 182 16.42 -12.20 19.73
N GLU A 183 15.40 -11.46 20.16
CA GLU A 183 14.05 -11.54 19.60
C GLU A 183 13.89 -10.43 18.55
N PRO A 184 14.11 -10.71 17.25
CA PRO A 184 13.99 -9.69 16.23
C PRO A 184 12.54 -9.25 16.09
N VAL A 185 12.35 -7.94 15.96
CA VAL A 185 11.06 -7.30 15.75
C VAL A 185 10.98 -6.89 14.30
N THR A 186 9.93 -7.33 13.58
CA THR A 186 9.62 -6.84 12.23
C THR A 186 8.57 -5.74 12.34
N VAL A 187 8.85 -4.58 11.78
CA VAL A 187 7.95 -3.43 11.73
C VAL A 187 7.20 -3.41 10.41
N THR A 188 5.87 -3.46 10.48
CA THR A 188 4.98 -3.37 9.32
C THR A 188 4.07 -2.15 9.44
N VAL A 189 4.03 -1.32 8.40
CA VAL A 189 3.02 -0.26 8.26
C VAL A 189 1.89 -0.77 7.37
N ILE A 190 0.65 -0.57 7.80
CA ILE A 190 -0.55 -0.95 7.07
C ILE A 190 -1.35 0.33 6.81
N ASP A 191 -1.56 0.65 5.54
CA ASP A 191 -2.52 1.66 5.08
C ASP A 191 -3.85 0.95 4.78
N GLY A 192 -4.89 1.27 5.55
CA GLY A 192 -6.21 0.66 5.44
C GLY A 192 -6.68 -0.02 6.73
N ARG A 193 -7.78 -0.77 6.62
CA ARG A 193 -8.45 -1.39 7.78
C ARG A 193 -7.84 -2.74 8.15
N PRO A 194 -7.73 -3.06 9.45
CA PRO A 194 -7.26 -4.36 9.91
C PRO A 194 -8.27 -5.48 9.62
N ASP A 195 -7.76 -6.65 9.24
CA ASP A 195 -8.54 -7.90 9.17
C ASP A 195 -8.65 -8.55 10.56
N LEU A 196 -9.67 -8.15 11.30
CA LEU A 196 -9.91 -8.62 12.67
C LEU A 196 -10.57 -10.00 12.69
N SER A 197 -10.19 -10.81 13.66
CA SER A 197 -10.74 -12.16 13.86
C SER A 197 -10.64 -12.58 15.32
N ASP A 198 -11.09 -13.78 15.66
CA ASP A 198 -10.93 -14.32 17.01
C ASP A 198 -9.46 -14.45 17.46
N ARG A 199 -8.51 -14.39 16.52
CA ARG A 199 -7.07 -14.49 16.78
C ARG A 199 -6.33 -13.16 16.71
N ARG A 200 -7.02 -12.08 16.30
CA ARG A 200 -6.48 -10.74 16.07
C ARG A 200 -7.56 -9.74 16.49
N LYS A 201 -7.51 -9.32 17.74
CA LYS A 201 -8.58 -8.53 18.37
C LYS A 201 -8.07 -7.15 18.75
N VAL A 202 -8.96 -6.18 18.64
CA VAL A 202 -8.80 -4.91 19.34
C VAL A 202 -8.86 -5.21 20.84
N LEU A 203 -7.91 -4.69 21.59
CA LEU A 203 -7.86 -4.86 23.04
C LEU A 203 -9.04 -4.16 23.71
N ASP A 204 -9.67 -4.84 24.65
CA ASP A 204 -10.70 -4.25 25.50
C ASP A 204 -10.07 -3.26 26.50
N LYS A 205 -10.90 -2.44 27.15
CA LYS A 205 -10.42 -1.44 28.13
C LYS A 205 -9.68 -2.05 29.33
N SER A 206 -10.02 -3.29 29.70
CA SER A 206 -9.40 -4.05 30.79
C SER A 206 -8.21 -4.89 30.34
N ASP A 207 -7.95 -5.01 29.03
CA ASP A 207 -6.77 -5.69 28.52
C ASP A 207 -5.54 -4.76 28.57
N GLY A 208 -4.37 -5.34 28.77
CA GLY A 208 -3.10 -4.62 28.75
C GLY A 208 -1.98 -5.45 28.16
N VAL A 209 -1.15 -4.84 27.33
CA VAL A 209 0.07 -5.50 26.80
C VAL A 209 1.29 -4.87 27.46
N LEU A 210 2.19 -5.70 28.00
CA LEU A 210 3.48 -5.25 28.52
C LEU A 210 4.55 -5.44 27.45
N LEU A 211 5.15 -4.33 27.02
CA LEU A 211 6.23 -4.32 26.03
C LEU A 211 7.48 -3.65 26.60
N ARG A 212 8.65 -4.16 26.23
CA ARG A 212 9.95 -3.65 26.67
C ARG A 212 10.62 -2.82 25.58
N PHE A 213 11.18 -1.68 25.94
CA PHE A 213 12.08 -0.92 25.08
C PHE A 213 13.33 -0.54 25.86
N GLY A 214 14.49 -1.06 25.47
CA GLY A 214 15.69 -0.99 26.29
C GLY A 214 15.49 -1.70 27.64
N THR A 215 15.66 -0.98 28.75
CA THR A 215 15.44 -1.49 30.11
C THR A 215 14.04 -1.22 30.64
N ASP A 216 13.27 -0.38 29.95
CA ASP A 216 11.98 0.11 30.43
C ASP A 216 10.85 -0.83 29.96
N VAL A 217 9.90 -1.10 30.86
CA VAL A 217 8.67 -1.80 30.55
C VAL A 217 7.51 -0.81 30.49
N TRP A 218 6.74 -0.89 29.42
CA TRP A 218 5.63 -0.03 29.12
C TRP A 218 4.34 -0.85 29.13
N LEU A 219 3.31 -0.33 29.80
CA LEU A 219 1.95 -0.83 29.66
C LEU A 219 1.29 -0.12 28.49
N ILE A 220 0.83 -0.90 27.52
CA ILE A 220 0.07 -0.44 26.37
C ILE A 220 -1.41 -0.77 26.58
N ARG A 221 -2.26 0.26 26.62
CA ARG A 221 -3.71 0.15 26.85
C ARG A 221 -4.42 1.37 26.28
N ASP A 222 -5.64 1.19 25.76
CA ASP A 222 -6.51 2.31 25.37
C ASP A 222 -5.81 3.29 24.40
N GLY A 223 -5.04 2.72 23.46
CA GLY A 223 -4.27 3.49 22.48
C GLY A 223 -3.11 4.32 23.05
N ARG A 224 -2.72 4.14 24.33
CA ARG A 224 -1.67 4.91 25.01
C ARG A 224 -0.62 3.98 25.64
N ARG A 225 0.55 4.56 25.96
CA ARG A 225 1.62 3.88 26.71
C ARG A 225 1.94 4.60 28.00
N SER A 226 1.97 3.86 29.11
CA SER A 226 2.43 4.34 30.40
C SER A 226 3.68 3.58 30.83
N LEU A 227 4.66 4.29 31.36
CA LEU A 227 5.84 3.65 31.95
C LEU A 227 5.42 2.90 33.22
N VAL A 228 5.90 1.67 33.36
CA VAL A 228 5.69 0.83 34.54
C VAL A 228 6.97 0.82 35.36
N ASP A 229 6.88 1.30 36.60
CA ASP A 229 7.98 1.27 37.55
C ASP A 229 7.92 -0.02 38.38
N ALA A 230 8.91 -0.89 38.21
CA ALA A 230 9.02 -2.15 38.95
C ALA A 230 9.19 -1.94 40.48
N GLY A 231 9.64 -0.76 40.91
CA GLY A 231 9.73 -0.38 42.32
C GLY A 231 8.37 -0.07 42.97
N GLN A 232 7.35 0.27 42.18
CA GLN A 232 6.02 0.65 42.65
C GLN A 232 5.13 -0.59 42.91
N ARG A 233 5.55 -1.45 43.84
CA ARG A 233 4.79 -2.67 44.22
C ARG A 233 3.30 -2.42 44.53
N PRO A 234 2.90 -1.32 45.22
CA PRO A 234 1.47 -1.05 45.47
C PRO A 234 0.64 -0.93 44.19
N VAL A 235 1.24 -0.35 43.14
CA VAL A 235 0.62 -0.18 41.83
C VAL A 235 0.52 -1.53 41.12
N LEU A 236 1.63 -2.26 41.03
CA LEU A 236 1.67 -3.57 40.37
C LEU A 236 0.65 -4.56 40.96
N LEU A 237 0.56 -4.62 42.29
CA LEU A 237 -0.40 -5.48 43.00
C LEU A 237 -1.85 -5.10 42.71
N ALA A 238 -2.17 -3.81 42.67
CA ALA A 238 -3.52 -3.35 42.35
C ALA A 238 -3.88 -3.62 40.87
N LEU A 239 -2.92 -3.47 39.97
CA LEU A 239 -3.10 -3.77 38.55
C LEU A 239 -3.21 -5.27 38.24
N GLY A 240 -2.77 -6.14 39.16
CA GLY A 240 -2.66 -7.58 38.92
C GLY A 240 -1.45 -7.98 38.08
N VAL A 241 -0.43 -7.11 37.99
CA VAL A 241 0.81 -7.35 37.23
C VAL A 241 1.86 -7.98 38.13
N THR A 242 2.34 -9.17 37.75
CA THR A 242 3.36 -9.90 38.50
C THR A 242 4.78 -9.57 38.03
N ALA A 243 5.78 -9.96 38.81
CA ALA A 243 7.17 -9.86 38.39
C ALA A 243 7.50 -10.76 37.18
N GLU A 244 6.77 -11.87 37.03
CA GLU A 244 6.88 -12.76 35.88
C GLU A 244 6.37 -12.08 34.60
N ASP A 245 5.24 -11.37 34.69
CA ASP A 245 4.69 -10.61 33.55
C ASP A 245 5.67 -9.53 33.05
N LEU A 246 6.31 -8.81 33.98
CA LEU A 246 7.34 -7.82 33.65
C LEU A 246 8.57 -8.47 33.00
N ALA A 247 8.98 -9.64 33.49
CA ALA A 247 10.12 -10.39 32.93
C ALA A 247 9.80 -10.99 31.56
N ALA A 248 8.54 -11.38 31.32
CA ALA A 248 8.04 -11.94 30.06
C ALA A 248 7.74 -10.87 28.99
N ALA A 249 7.80 -9.58 29.33
CA ALA A 249 7.55 -8.48 28.41
C ALA A 249 8.49 -8.54 27.19
N ARG A 250 7.90 -8.65 26.00
CA ARG A 250 8.63 -8.78 24.72
C ARG A 250 9.12 -7.44 24.23
N PRO A 251 10.22 -7.39 23.44
CA PRO A 251 10.72 -6.15 22.90
C PRO A 251 9.72 -5.52 21.93
N MET A 252 9.66 -4.18 21.92
CA MET A 252 9.02 -3.40 20.88
C MET A 252 10.04 -2.55 20.12
N SER A 253 9.69 -2.20 18.89
CA SER A 253 10.46 -1.31 18.04
C SER A 253 10.33 0.15 18.49
N GLN A 254 11.30 0.97 18.07
CA GLN A 254 11.21 2.42 18.23
C GLN A 254 10.06 3.02 17.39
N ALA A 255 9.65 2.34 16.30
CA ALA A 255 8.53 2.76 15.47
C ALA A 255 7.21 2.67 16.24
N LEU A 256 6.90 1.50 16.82
CA LEU A 256 5.70 1.30 17.62
C LEU A 256 5.69 2.19 18.87
N LEU A 257 6.83 2.32 19.55
CA LEU A 257 7.00 3.22 20.70
C LEU A 257 6.62 4.68 20.36
N ASN A 258 7.05 5.18 19.21
CA ASN A 258 6.78 6.56 18.79
C ASN A 258 5.36 6.74 18.21
N ALA A 259 4.76 5.66 17.70
CA ALA A 259 3.38 5.68 17.22
C ALA A 259 2.41 5.88 18.37
N ILE A 260 2.58 5.11 19.45
CA ILE A 260 1.68 5.11 20.61
C ILE A 260 1.91 6.38 21.46
N PRO A 261 0.88 7.24 21.62
CA PRO A 261 0.92 8.40 22.51
C PRO A 261 1.32 8.04 23.95
N VAL A 262 2.20 8.86 24.53
CA VAL A 262 2.63 8.72 25.92
C VAL A 262 1.54 9.22 26.88
N ALA A 263 1.27 8.42 27.90
CA ALA A 263 0.46 8.78 29.06
C ALA A 263 1.37 8.94 30.30
N PRO A 264 0.91 9.61 31.36
CA PRO A 264 1.63 9.69 32.62
C PRO A 264 2.02 8.29 33.15
N PRO A 265 3.16 8.19 33.87
CA PRO A 265 3.58 6.93 34.47
C PRO A 265 2.57 6.47 35.52
N LEU A 266 2.44 5.15 35.70
CA LEU A 266 1.57 4.57 36.71
C LEU A 266 2.31 4.52 38.05
N THR A 267 2.10 5.54 38.87
CA THR A 267 2.68 5.65 40.23
C THR A 267 1.59 5.71 41.28
N VAL A 268 1.94 5.53 42.55
CA VAL A 268 1.04 5.86 43.65
C VAL A 268 0.70 7.36 43.57
N PRO A 269 -0.60 7.76 43.58
CA PRO A 269 -0.96 9.18 43.58
C PRO A 269 -0.33 9.91 44.76
N VAL A 270 0.28 11.06 44.50
CA VAL A 270 0.85 11.91 45.56
C VAL A 270 -0.30 12.66 46.24
N ILE A 271 -0.49 12.42 47.54
CA ILE A 271 -1.49 13.10 48.36
C ILE A 271 -0.78 14.07 49.32
N PRO A 272 -0.91 15.39 49.14
CA PRO A 272 -0.31 16.37 50.03
C PRO A 272 -0.82 16.23 51.47
N GLY A 273 0.10 16.23 52.44
CA GLY A 273 -0.23 16.08 53.87
C GLY A 273 -0.80 14.72 54.25
N LEU A 274 -0.47 13.66 53.50
CA LEU A 274 -0.79 12.27 53.83
C LEU A 274 -0.52 11.98 55.32
N GLY A 275 -1.53 11.43 56.01
CA GLY A 275 -1.49 11.11 57.43
C GLY A 275 -1.83 12.26 58.40
N ASN A 276 -1.85 13.51 57.94
CA ASN A 276 -2.25 14.64 58.78
C ASN A 276 -3.77 14.61 59.05
N PRO A 277 -4.23 15.18 60.18
CA PRO A 277 -5.65 15.43 60.39
C PRO A 277 -6.26 16.24 59.25
N ALA A 278 -7.42 15.83 58.77
CA ALA A 278 -8.15 16.59 57.74
C ALA A 278 -8.72 17.88 58.35
N PRO A 279 -8.52 19.05 57.71
CA PRO A 279 -8.87 20.35 58.30
C PRO A 279 -10.35 20.75 58.12
N PHE A 280 -11.21 19.83 57.69
CA PHE A 280 -12.64 20.06 57.50
C PHE A 280 -13.49 19.21 58.47
N PRO A 281 -14.63 19.74 58.95
CA PRO A 281 -15.45 19.05 59.93
C PRO A 281 -16.08 17.77 59.36
N GLY A 282 -16.18 16.72 60.19
CA GLY A 282 -16.83 15.46 59.82
C GLY A 282 -16.00 14.52 58.95
N ALA A 283 -14.70 14.80 58.76
CA ALA A 283 -13.82 13.92 58.00
C ALA A 283 -13.76 12.50 58.61
N PRO A 284 -13.89 11.44 57.80
CA PRO A 284 -13.93 10.06 58.29
C PRO A 284 -12.57 9.48 58.70
N GLY A 285 -11.50 10.29 58.61
CA GLY A 285 -10.13 9.91 58.96
C GLY A 285 -9.12 10.99 58.57
N PRO A 286 -7.81 10.76 58.79
CA PRO A 286 -6.75 11.63 58.31
C PRO A 286 -6.70 11.68 56.77
N VAL A 287 -5.98 12.66 56.24
CA VAL A 287 -5.73 12.81 54.79
C VAL A 287 -5.07 11.54 54.24
N GLY A 288 -5.62 11.02 53.14
CA GLY A 288 -5.25 9.74 52.52
C GLY A 288 -6.11 8.55 52.94
N THR A 289 -7.03 8.71 53.89
CA THR A 289 -7.96 7.64 54.26
C THR A 289 -8.89 7.33 53.09
N VAL A 290 -8.91 6.07 52.66
CA VAL A 290 -9.87 5.56 51.68
C VAL A 290 -11.09 5.04 52.41
N VAL A 291 -12.28 5.46 51.98
CA VAL A 291 -13.57 5.03 52.51
C VAL A 291 -14.39 4.37 51.42
N SER A 292 -15.27 3.45 51.81
CA SER A 292 -16.25 2.82 50.94
C SER A 292 -17.65 3.34 51.27
N THR A 293 -18.46 3.53 50.24
CA THR A 293 -19.84 4.00 50.35
C THR A 293 -20.75 3.04 49.59
N PRO A 294 -21.60 2.28 50.27
CA PRO A 294 -22.59 1.41 49.62
C PRO A 294 -23.57 2.25 48.80
N GLN A 295 -23.84 1.81 47.57
CA GLN A 295 -24.78 2.41 46.64
C GLN A 295 -26.03 1.53 46.48
N VAL A 296 -27.04 2.09 45.82
CA VAL A 296 -28.21 1.33 45.35
C VAL A 296 -27.74 0.21 44.42
N GLU A 297 -28.44 -0.92 44.42
CA GLU A 297 -28.09 -2.14 43.65
C GLU A 297 -26.81 -2.86 44.12
N GLY A 298 -26.28 -2.53 45.31
CA GLY A 298 -25.14 -3.26 45.91
C GLY A 298 -23.77 -2.86 45.38
N ASN A 299 -23.70 -1.87 44.47
CA ASN A 299 -22.43 -1.29 44.04
C ASN A 299 -21.75 -0.54 45.20
N THR A 300 -20.42 -0.43 45.16
CA THR A 300 -19.65 0.31 46.16
C THR A 300 -18.84 1.40 45.48
N THR A 301 -18.96 2.63 45.96
CA THR A 301 -18.14 3.76 45.53
C THR A 301 -17.00 3.97 46.52
N TYR A 302 -15.79 4.18 46.03
CA TYR A 302 -14.64 4.51 46.86
C TYR A 302 -14.36 6.01 46.80
N SER A 303 -14.02 6.59 47.94
CA SER A 303 -13.59 7.98 48.03
C SER A 303 -12.35 8.10 48.93
N VAL A 304 -11.53 9.12 48.70
CA VAL A 304 -10.35 9.41 49.52
C VAL A 304 -10.47 10.78 50.18
N VAL A 305 -10.01 10.86 51.43
CA VAL A 305 -9.90 12.12 52.17
C VAL A 305 -8.69 12.90 51.68
N LEU A 306 -8.89 14.14 51.22
CA LEU A 306 -7.84 15.08 50.82
C LEU A 306 -7.86 16.31 51.73
N GLN A 307 -6.86 17.19 51.65
CA GLN A 307 -6.79 18.37 52.54
C GLN A 307 -8.01 19.30 52.43
N SER A 308 -8.64 19.38 51.26
CA SER A 308 -9.73 20.31 50.97
C SER A 308 -11.10 19.64 50.79
N GLY A 309 -11.21 18.33 50.99
CA GLY A 309 -12.47 17.59 50.84
C GLY A 309 -12.29 16.12 50.48
N MET A 310 -13.38 15.49 50.06
CA MET A 310 -13.45 14.12 49.57
C MET A 310 -13.33 14.10 48.04
N GLN A 311 -12.66 13.10 47.50
CA GLN A 311 -12.66 12.82 46.06
C GLN A 311 -13.08 11.38 45.79
N THR A 312 -14.03 11.17 44.88
CA THR A 312 -14.37 9.84 44.37
C THR A 312 -13.25 9.32 43.48
N ILE A 313 -12.89 8.05 43.68
CA ILE A 313 -11.78 7.38 42.99
C ILE A 313 -12.21 6.02 42.45
N SER A 314 -11.48 5.51 41.44
CA SER A 314 -11.72 4.17 40.92
C SER A 314 -11.33 3.09 41.95
N PRO A 315 -11.90 1.87 41.84
CA PRO A 315 -11.52 0.74 42.70
C PRO A 315 -10.02 0.45 42.67
N ILE A 316 -9.39 0.60 41.50
CA ILE A 316 -7.95 0.42 41.33
C ILE A 316 -7.17 1.47 42.13
N VAL A 317 -7.53 2.76 42.01
CA VAL A 317 -6.84 3.81 42.77
C VAL A 317 -7.03 3.60 44.27
N ALA A 318 -8.20 3.17 44.71
CA ALA A 318 -8.46 2.81 46.10
C ALA A 318 -7.56 1.67 46.58
N GLN A 319 -7.39 0.62 45.76
CA GLN A 319 -6.50 -0.51 46.05
C GLN A 319 -5.02 -0.08 46.07
N ILE A 320 -4.60 0.80 45.15
CA ILE A 320 -3.23 1.35 45.12
C ILE A 320 -2.92 2.08 46.42
N LEU A 321 -3.82 2.97 46.86
CA LEU A 321 -3.63 3.76 48.09
C LEU A 321 -3.62 2.89 49.35
N GLN A 322 -4.44 1.83 49.38
CA GLN A 322 -4.41 0.85 50.48
C GLN A 322 -3.09 0.07 50.50
N ASN A 323 -2.65 -0.44 49.34
CA ASN A 323 -1.38 -1.16 49.22
C ASN A 323 -0.17 -0.27 49.57
N ALA A 324 -0.27 1.04 49.36
CA ALA A 324 0.77 2.00 49.70
C ALA A 324 0.86 2.32 51.21
N GLY A 325 -0.06 1.79 52.03
CA GLY A 325 0.00 1.92 53.48
C GLY A 325 -0.60 3.22 54.02
N GLY A 326 -1.51 3.87 53.29
CA GLY A 326 -2.18 5.10 53.73
C GLY A 326 -3.07 4.94 54.98
N ASN A 327 -3.38 3.70 55.40
CA ASN A 327 -4.13 3.40 56.62
C ASN A 327 -3.47 2.27 57.42
N PRO A 328 -2.90 2.54 58.63
CA PRO A 328 -2.22 1.54 59.45
C PRO A 328 -3.11 0.38 59.92
N THR A 329 -4.43 0.57 59.94
CA THR A 329 -5.38 -0.46 60.42
C THR A 329 -5.83 -1.43 59.33
N GLY A 330 -5.56 -1.14 58.05
CA GLY A 330 -5.95 -1.96 56.91
C GLY A 330 -7.46 -2.04 56.62
N ALA A 331 -8.32 -1.54 57.51
CA ALA A 331 -9.76 -1.53 57.32
C ALA A 331 -10.21 -0.30 56.53
N VAL A 332 -11.00 -0.50 55.48
CA VAL A 332 -11.66 0.59 54.73
C VAL A 332 -12.93 0.99 55.48
N PRO A 333 -13.03 2.19 56.08
CA PRO A 333 -14.23 2.60 56.79
C PRO A 333 -15.41 2.71 55.83
N VAL A 334 -16.55 2.15 56.23
CA VAL A 334 -17.81 2.26 55.51
C VAL A 334 -18.55 3.49 56.00
N ILE A 335 -18.91 4.40 55.09
CA ILE A 335 -19.72 5.58 55.41
C ILE A 335 -21.03 5.56 54.62
N ALA A 336 -22.10 6.11 55.21
CA ALA A 336 -23.38 6.23 54.52
C ALA A 336 -23.32 7.34 53.46
N GLY A 337 -24.03 7.16 52.34
CA GLY A 337 -24.08 8.16 51.26
C GLY A 337 -24.62 9.53 51.73
N SER A 338 -25.52 9.55 52.70
CA SER A 338 -26.02 10.79 53.32
C SER A 338 -24.98 11.55 54.14
N VAL A 339 -23.95 10.87 54.65
CA VAL A 339 -22.83 11.49 55.34
C VAL A 339 -21.83 12.02 54.30
N LEU A 340 -21.51 11.22 53.27
CA LEU A 340 -20.62 11.64 52.19
C LEU A 340 -21.11 12.90 51.47
N SER A 341 -22.43 13.03 51.24
CA SER A 341 -23.01 14.18 50.54
C SER A 341 -22.94 15.50 51.31
N GLN A 342 -22.67 15.46 52.62
CA GLN A 342 -22.50 16.65 53.46
C GLN A 342 -21.04 17.13 53.51
N LEU A 343 -20.10 16.31 53.01
CA LEU A 343 -18.67 16.64 53.01
C LEU A 343 -18.29 17.43 51.74
N PRO A 344 -17.29 18.33 51.80
CA PRO A 344 -16.80 19.04 50.63
C PRO A 344 -16.28 18.06 49.56
N SER A 345 -16.58 18.29 48.28
CA SER A 345 -16.07 17.48 47.17
C SER A 345 -14.98 18.21 46.38
N VAL A 346 -13.93 17.51 46.00
CA VAL A 346 -12.79 18.05 45.25
C VAL A 346 -12.31 17.07 44.19
N THR A 347 -11.53 17.57 43.23
CA THR A 347 -10.92 16.76 42.16
C THR A 347 -9.47 17.16 41.98
N ILE A 348 -8.57 16.49 42.69
CA ILE A 348 -7.12 16.73 42.72
C ILE A 348 -6.36 15.59 42.03
N ILE A 349 -6.74 14.33 42.30
CA ILE A 349 -6.12 13.15 41.69
C ILE A 349 -6.71 12.95 40.29
N ASP A 350 -5.88 12.86 39.26
CA ASP A 350 -6.35 12.47 37.93
C ASP A 350 -6.54 10.95 37.85
N THR A 351 -7.79 10.50 37.99
CA THR A 351 -8.15 9.08 37.97
C THR A 351 -8.14 8.50 36.55
N SER A 352 -8.14 9.33 35.50
CA SER A 352 -8.19 8.89 34.10
C SER A 352 -6.91 8.22 33.59
N ILE A 353 -5.83 8.37 34.36
CA ILE A 353 -4.53 7.74 34.12
C ILE A 353 -4.61 6.23 34.41
N TYR A 354 -5.37 5.84 35.43
CA TYR A 354 -5.44 4.46 35.91
C TYR A 354 -6.54 3.68 35.19
N PRO A 355 -6.40 2.34 35.09
CA PRO A 355 -7.51 1.48 34.67
C PRO A 355 -8.68 1.53 35.66
N ASP A 356 -9.89 1.28 35.16
CA ASP A 356 -11.09 1.18 36.00
C ASP A 356 -11.16 -0.15 36.76
N GLU A 357 -10.57 -1.20 36.19
CA GLU A 357 -10.56 -2.59 36.69
C GLU A 357 -9.14 -3.19 36.61
N PRO A 358 -8.86 -4.31 37.32
CA PRO A 358 -7.59 -5.02 37.20
C PRO A 358 -7.30 -5.44 35.76
N LEU A 359 -6.02 -5.41 35.38
CA LEU A 359 -5.61 -5.68 34.01
C LEU A 359 -5.65 -7.18 33.71
N LYS A 360 -6.18 -7.51 32.53
CA LYS A 360 -5.96 -8.79 31.88
C LYS A 360 -4.71 -8.65 31.03
N VAL A 361 -3.58 -9.11 31.55
CA VAL A 361 -2.31 -9.06 30.83
C VAL A 361 -2.37 -10.03 29.65
N VAL A 362 -2.18 -9.49 28.45
CA VAL A 362 -2.17 -10.28 27.22
C VAL A 362 -0.87 -11.09 27.16
N ASP A 363 -1.00 -12.40 26.94
CA ASP A 363 0.14 -13.27 26.68
C ASP A 363 0.76 -12.95 25.30
N THR A 364 1.91 -12.27 25.32
CA THR A 364 2.67 -11.86 24.14
C THR A 364 3.48 -13.01 23.51
N GLN A 365 3.58 -14.17 24.17
CA GLN A 365 4.11 -15.40 23.57
C GLN A 365 3.08 -16.05 22.66
N ALA A 366 1.82 -16.11 23.10
CA ALA A 366 0.71 -16.56 22.26
C ALA A 366 0.32 -15.53 21.19
N ASN A 367 0.49 -14.24 21.49
CA ASN A 367 0.14 -13.12 20.62
C ASN A 367 1.39 -12.25 20.31
N PRO A 368 2.29 -12.73 19.44
CA PRO A 368 3.55 -12.06 19.12
C PRO A 368 3.40 -10.78 18.28
N ALA A 369 2.21 -10.49 17.75
CA ALA A 369 1.96 -9.30 16.95
C ALA A 369 1.16 -8.27 17.76
N THR A 370 1.66 -7.05 17.85
CA THR A 370 0.95 -5.90 18.46
C THR A 370 0.97 -4.73 17.49
N CYS A 371 -0.20 -4.16 17.23
CA CYS A 371 -0.36 -3.02 16.33
C CYS A 371 -1.02 -1.85 17.06
N TRP A 372 -0.47 -0.66 16.87
CA TRP A 372 -1.19 0.58 17.11
C TRP A 372 -2.04 0.91 15.88
N TRP A 373 -3.34 1.13 16.08
CA TRP A 373 -4.28 1.44 15.03
C TRP A 373 -4.82 2.86 15.25
N TRP A 374 -4.69 3.70 14.24
CA TRP A 374 -5.20 5.06 14.21
C TRP A 374 -6.21 5.21 13.09
N GLU A 375 -7.34 5.84 13.38
CA GLU A 375 -8.37 6.14 12.39
C GLU A 375 -8.91 7.56 12.53
N LYS A 376 -9.35 8.09 11.39
CA LYS A 376 -10.16 9.30 11.32
C LYS A 376 -11.26 9.14 10.29
N GLY A 377 -12.51 9.10 10.74
CA GLY A 377 -13.67 9.03 9.85
C GLY A 377 -13.87 10.32 9.04
N ALA A 378 -14.65 10.20 7.96
CA ALA A 378 -15.01 11.33 7.13
C ALA A 378 -15.81 12.38 7.93
N GLY A 379 -15.32 13.62 7.99
CA GLY A 379 -15.99 14.71 8.71
C GLY A 379 -15.88 14.64 10.23
N GLU A 380 -15.14 13.67 10.78
CA GLU A 380 -14.91 13.57 12.22
C GLU A 380 -13.83 14.56 12.68
N ASN A 381 -14.10 15.23 13.80
CA ASN A 381 -13.16 16.19 14.41
C ASN A 381 -12.13 15.52 15.32
N ARG A 382 -12.35 14.28 15.73
CA ARG A 382 -11.47 13.52 16.62
C ARG A 382 -10.96 12.28 15.90
N THR A 383 -9.77 11.84 16.28
CA THR A 383 -9.21 10.57 15.81
C THR A 383 -9.41 9.53 16.89
N THR A 384 -9.58 8.28 16.49
CA THR A 384 -9.64 7.12 17.38
C THR A 384 -8.31 6.39 17.33
N THR A 385 -7.82 5.97 18.49
CA THR A 385 -6.61 5.14 18.59
C THR A 385 -6.94 3.89 19.38
N SER A 386 -6.58 2.75 18.82
CA SER A 386 -6.82 1.42 19.38
C SER A 386 -5.53 0.62 19.34
N VAL A 387 -5.50 -0.48 20.09
CA VAL A 387 -4.38 -1.44 20.05
C VAL A 387 -4.96 -2.77 19.62
N VAL A 388 -4.33 -3.40 18.63
CA VAL A 388 -4.69 -4.73 18.14
C VAL A 388 -3.59 -5.69 18.56
N SER A 389 -3.95 -6.83 19.15
CA SER A 389 -3.01 -7.89 19.48
C SER A 389 -3.47 -9.22 18.91
N GLY A 390 -2.53 -10.07 18.49
CA GLY A 390 -2.86 -11.36 17.93
C GLY A 390 -1.68 -12.24 17.54
N ALA A 391 -2.02 -13.41 17.01
CA ALA A 391 -1.05 -14.41 16.54
C ALA A 391 -0.20 -13.93 15.35
N THR A 392 -0.76 -13.05 14.51
CA THR A 392 -0.14 -12.45 13.32
C THR A 392 -0.64 -11.02 13.14
N ILE A 393 0.04 -10.22 12.32
CA ILE A 393 -0.44 -8.89 11.94
C ILE A 393 -1.81 -8.99 11.23
N PRO A 394 -2.70 -7.98 11.36
CA PRO A 394 -4.09 -8.03 10.92
C PRO A 394 -4.24 -7.80 9.41
N LEU A 395 -3.70 -8.73 8.62
CA LEU A 395 -3.84 -8.78 7.17
C LEU A 395 -4.76 -9.94 6.72
N PRO A 396 -5.50 -9.77 5.62
CA PRO A 396 -6.22 -10.86 4.98
C PRO A 396 -5.25 -11.98 4.57
N ALA A 397 -5.63 -13.23 4.81
CA ALA A 397 -4.76 -14.39 4.62
C ALA A 397 -4.31 -14.60 3.15
N ASP A 398 -5.13 -14.17 2.21
CA ASP A 398 -4.90 -14.24 0.76
C ASP A 398 -4.03 -13.11 0.21
N ARG A 399 -3.74 -12.08 1.02
CA ARG A 399 -3.07 -10.83 0.59
C ARG A 399 -1.66 -10.67 1.15
N GLY A 400 -1.10 -11.71 1.77
CA GLY A 400 0.27 -11.68 2.30
C GLY A 400 1.36 -11.46 1.23
N GLY A 401 1.08 -11.78 -0.04
CA GLY A 401 1.98 -11.53 -1.17
C GLY A 401 2.07 -10.06 -1.60
N ASP A 402 1.12 -9.22 -1.19
CA ASP A 402 1.08 -7.79 -1.55
C ASP A 402 1.97 -6.93 -0.63
N ILE A 403 2.64 -7.56 0.35
CA ILE A 403 3.54 -6.86 1.27
C ILE A 403 4.81 -6.45 0.53
N VAL A 404 5.09 -5.16 0.57
CA VAL A 404 6.31 -4.56 0.03
C VAL A 404 7.38 -4.61 1.12
N LYS A 405 8.42 -5.41 0.90
CA LYS A 405 9.59 -5.47 1.79
C LYS A 405 10.56 -4.36 1.42
N LEU A 406 10.86 -3.49 2.37
CA LEU A 406 11.82 -2.42 2.18
C LEU A 406 13.25 -2.95 2.31
N VAL A 407 14.19 -2.29 1.64
CA VAL A 407 15.60 -2.61 1.76
C VAL A 407 16.06 -2.24 3.17
N PRO A 408 16.58 -3.19 3.96
CA PRO A 408 17.09 -2.90 5.29
C PRO A 408 18.25 -1.89 5.18
N SER A 409 18.19 -0.82 5.97
CA SER A 409 19.32 0.11 6.08
C SER A 409 19.79 0.18 7.52
N GLU A 410 20.96 -0.41 7.80
CA GLU A 410 21.59 -0.32 9.13
C GLU A 410 21.74 1.13 9.61
N LYS A 411 21.91 2.09 8.68
CA LYS A 411 22.06 3.52 8.98
C LYS A 411 20.76 4.22 9.40
N THR A 412 19.61 3.65 9.07
CA THR A 412 18.33 4.23 9.49
C THR A 412 17.98 3.87 10.93
N GLY A 413 18.69 2.95 11.59
CA GLY A 413 18.49 2.63 13.00
C GLY A 413 17.04 2.27 13.36
N GLY A 414 16.28 1.67 12.43
CA GLY A 414 14.85 1.37 12.62
C GLY A 414 13.92 2.59 12.49
N GLN A 415 14.35 3.66 11.81
CA GLN A 415 13.50 4.83 11.53
C GLN A 415 12.49 4.61 10.40
N VAL A 416 12.72 3.62 9.54
CA VAL A 416 11.83 3.16 8.46
C VAL A 416 11.28 1.78 8.81
N ALA A 417 10.09 1.46 8.30
CA ALA A 417 9.50 0.14 8.46
C ALA A 417 10.28 -0.92 7.65
N ASP A 418 10.18 -2.18 8.05
CA ASP A 418 10.69 -3.30 7.26
C ASP A 418 9.73 -3.66 6.13
N GLN A 419 8.44 -3.42 6.36
CA GLN A 419 7.36 -3.84 5.49
C GLN A 419 6.27 -2.78 5.39
N ILE A 420 5.69 -2.64 4.20
CA ILE A 420 4.54 -1.78 3.96
C ILE A 420 3.47 -2.59 3.24
N PHE A 421 2.22 -2.43 3.67
CA PHE A 421 1.05 -3.01 3.03
C PHE A 421 0.04 -1.91 2.72
N PHE A 422 -0.48 -1.93 1.49
CA PHE A 422 -1.56 -1.06 1.05
C PHE A 422 -2.85 -1.87 0.90
N GLY A 423 -3.88 -1.50 1.67
CA GLY A 423 -5.22 -2.05 1.59
C GLY A 423 -5.90 -1.78 0.24
N PRO A 424 -7.08 -2.36 -0.03
CA PRO A 424 -7.78 -2.15 -1.30
C PRO A 424 -8.20 -0.69 -1.51
N ASP A 425 -8.52 0.03 -0.43
CA ASP A 425 -8.90 1.44 -0.42
C ASP A 425 -7.86 2.29 0.33
N TYR A 426 -6.58 2.09 0.02
CA TYR A 426 -5.47 2.84 0.62
C TYR A 426 -5.47 4.31 0.22
N GLU A 427 -4.74 5.18 0.91
CA GLU A 427 -4.63 6.60 0.61
C GLU A 427 -3.19 7.05 0.36
N ASN A 428 -2.92 7.50 -0.86
CA ASN A 428 -1.58 7.88 -1.28
C ASN A 428 -1.33 9.39 -1.33
N TYR A 429 -2.37 10.23 -1.26
CA TYR A 429 -2.22 11.68 -1.13
C TYR A 429 -2.69 12.15 0.24
N VAL A 430 -1.72 12.47 1.10
CA VAL A 430 -1.96 12.68 2.53
C VAL A 430 -1.37 13.99 3.03
N VAL A 431 -1.86 14.45 4.18
CA VAL A 431 -1.36 15.60 4.91
C VAL A 431 -0.97 15.18 6.32
N SER A 432 0.22 15.58 6.76
CA SER A 432 0.71 15.20 8.08
C SER A 432 -0.09 15.88 9.19
N THR A 433 -0.47 15.07 10.19
CA THR A 433 -1.12 15.49 11.44
C THR A 433 -0.40 14.86 12.64
N GLY A 434 -0.64 15.39 13.84
CA GLY A 434 -0.26 14.73 15.09
C GLY A 434 -0.97 13.39 15.29
N ASN A 435 -0.41 12.54 16.15
CA ASN A 435 -0.89 11.19 16.48
C ASN A 435 -1.96 11.14 17.59
N GLY A 436 -2.14 12.23 18.34
CA GLY A 436 -3.09 12.29 19.46
C GLY A 436 -4.56 12.49 19.01
N PRO A 437 -5.54 12.11 19.86
CA PRO A 437 -6.98 12.15 19.54
C PRO A 437 -7.54 13.55 19.22
N THR A 438 -6.88 14.60 19.72
CA THR A 438 -7.24 16.01 19.52
C THR A 438 -6.38 16.71 18.46
N ALA A 439 -5.53 15.97 17.75
CA ALA A 439 -4.68 16.54 16.72
C ALA A 439 -5.52 17.04 15.52
N SER A 440 -5.32 18.31 15.18
CA SER A 440 -6.01 18.98 14.06
C SER A 440 -5.05 19.68 13.12
N THR A 441 -3.73 19.56 13.33
CA THR A 441 -2.72 20.21 12.49
C THR A 441 -2.72 19.59 11.09
N LYS A 442 -2.59 20.46 10.08
CA LYS A 442 -2.42 20.07 8.66
C LYS A 442 -1.17 20.74 8.14
N GLU A 443 -0.03 20.08 8.32
CA GLU A 443 1.28 20.69 8.12
C GLU A 443 1.76 20.53 6.66
N SER A 444 2.31 19.36 6.33
CA SER A 444 2.95 19.10 5.04
C SER A 444 2.15 18.07 4.24
N ALA A 445 2.04 18.27 2.93
CA ALA A 445 1.41 17.31 2.02
C ALA A 445 2.46 16.30 1.52
N TRP A 446 2.04 15.05 1.39
CA TRP A 446 2.90 13.93 1.01
C TRP A 446 2.19 13.07 -0.03
N TRP A 447 2.97 12.60 -1.00
CA TRP A 447 2.60 11.52 -1.90
C TRP A 447 3.28 10.23 -1.46
N LEU A 448 2.54 9.14 -1.33
CA LEU A 448 3.06 7.81 -0.96
C LEU A 448 3.06 6.92 -2.20
N SER A 449 4.22 6.40 -2.59
CA SER A 449 4.28 5.40 -3.65
C SER A 449 3.95 4.02 -3.13
N GLU A 450 3.43 3.17 -4.01
CA GLU A 450 3.22 1.74 -3.76
C GLU A 450 4.53 1.02 -3.40
N SER A 451 5.69 1.58 -3.75
CA SER A 451 7.00 1.06 -3.34
C SER A 451 7.44 1.45 -1.93
N GLY A 452 6.61 2.16 -1.17
CA GLY A 452 6.92 2.53 0.21
C GLY A 452 7.80 3.77 0.36
N VAL A 453 7.82 4.66 -0.63
CA VAL A 453 8.56 5.93 -0.61
C VAL A 453 7.57 7.08 -0.43
N ARG A 454 7.87 7.99 0.50
CA ARG A 454 7.13 9.25 0.66
C ARG A 454 7.82 10.39 -0.06
N PHE A 455 7.05 11.20 -0.78
CA PHE A 455 7.54 12.37 -1.50
C PHE A 455 6.84 13.60 -0.95
N GLY A 456 7.60 14.62 -0.55
CA GLY A 456 6.99 15.89 -0.12
C GLY A 456 6.33 16.58 -1.30
N VAL A 457 5.10 17.07 -1.17
CA VAL A 457 4.40 17.79 -2.25
C VAL A 457 4.30 19.26 -1.88
N GLN A 458 4.85 20.14 -2.71
CA GLN A 458 4.70 21.58 -2.49
C GLN A 458 3.22 21.97 -2.66
N ARG A 459 2.66 22.69 -1.67
CA ARG A 459 1.23 23.01 -1.58
C ARG A 459 0.83 24.28 -2.35
N ASP A 460 1.55 24.62 -3.41
CA ASP A 460 1.17 25.71 -4.31
C ASP A 460 0.26 25.20 -5.43
N GLN A 461 -0.60 26.08 -5.94
CA GLN A 461 -1.61 25.71 -6.94
C GLN A 461 -0.99 25.19 -8.25
N GLU A 462 0.18 25.71 -8.65
CA GLU A 462 0.84 25.28 -9.89
C GLU A 462 1.32 23.83 -9.78
N THR A 463 1.98 23.48 -8.68
CA THR A 463 2.44 22.11 -8.39
C THR A 463 1.26 21.15 -8.33
N LEU A 464 0.20 21.47 -7.56
CA LEU A 464 -0.96 20.58 -7.42
C LEU A 464 -1.69 20.36 -8.74
N THR A 465 -1.91 21.42 -9.52
CA THR A 465 -2.57 21.36 -10.83
C THR A 465 -1.74 20.53 -11.82
N ALA A 466 -0.43 20.72 -11.83
CA ALA A 466 0.48 19.99 -12.70
C ALA A 466 0.52 18.50 -12.36
N LEU A 467 0.56 18.14 -11.08
CA LEU A 467 0.58 16.74 -10.63
C LEU A 467 -0.80 16.06 -10.76
N GLY A 468 -1.88 16.84 -10.86
CA GLY A 468 -3.26 16.34 -10.90
C GLY A 468 -3.85 16.06 -9.52
N LEU A 469 -3.24 16.61 -8.47
CA LEU A 469 -3.62 16.45 -7.07
C LEU A 469 -4.63 17.53 -6.66
N ASN A 470 -5.81 17.47 -7.27
CA ASN A 470 -6.88 18.46 -7.06
C ASN A 470 -7.89 18.07 -5.96
N THR A 471 -7.70 16.90 -5.34
CA THR A 471 -8.52 16.41 -4.22
C THR A 471 -7.94 16.88 -2.89
N GLU A 472 -8.77 16.98 -1.85
CA GLU A 472 -8.26 17.28 -0.52
C GLU A 472 -7.47 16.08 0.02
N PRO A 473 -6.21 16.27 0.48
CA PRO A 473 -5.42 15.18 1.03
C PRO A 473 -6.00 14.67 2.35
N LYS A 474 -5.88 13.36 2.58
CA LYS A 474 -6.33 12.72 3.82
C LYS A 474 -5.32 12.88 4.95
N PRO A 475 -5.74 13.06 6.21
CA PRO A 475 -4.80 13.25 7.31
C PRO A 475 -4.11 11.93 7.65
N ALA A 476 -2.79 11.92 7.76
CA ALA A 476 -2.01 10.76 8.20
C ALA A 476 -1.07 11.13 9.36
N PRO A 477 -0.92 10.29 10.40
CA PRO A 477 -0.04 10.59 11.53
C PRO A 477 1.43 10.69 11.11
N TRP A 478 2.14 11.72 11.57
CA TRP A 478 3.58 11.84 11.30
C TRP A 478 4.38 10.62 11.80
N SER A 479 3.94 9.99 12.90
CA SER A 479 4.53 8.77 13.43
C SER A 479 4.51 7.61 12.44
N VAL A 480 3.56 7.58 11.51
CA VAL A 480 3.44 6.60 10.43
C VAL A 480 4.24 7.06 9.21
N LEU A 481 4.04 8.31 8.79
CA LEU A 481 4.69 8.85 7.58
C LEU A 481 6.22 8.77 7.65
N ARG A 482 6.81 9.04 8.82
CA ARG A 482 8.27 8.94 9.00
C ARG A 482 8.83 7.54 8.74
N LEU A 483 7.99 6.50 8.81
CA LEU A 483 8.37 5.10 8.59
C LEU A 483 8.46 4.72 7.10
N PHE A 484 8.04 5.61 6.20
CA PHE A 484 8.27 5.48 4.76
C PHE A 484 9.65 6.01 4.38
N VAL A 485 10.25 5.41 3.36
CA VAL A 485 11.54 5.88 2.83
C VAL A 485 11.37 7.30 2.29
N ALA A 486 12.26 8.20 2.66
CA ALA A 486 12.18 9.59 2.20
C ALA A 486 12.65 9.72 0.74
N GLY A 487 11.75 10.17 -0.12
CA GLY A 487 12.03 10.58 -1.50
C GLY A 487 12.27 12.10 -1.63
N PRO A 488 12.58 12.58 -2.85
CA PRO A 488 12.70 14.00 -3.14
C PRO A 488 11.37 14.75 -2.96
N THR A 489 11.47 16.06 -2.83
CA THR A 489 10.29 16.95 -2.88
C THR A 489 9.83 17.11 -4.32
N LEU A 490 8.51 17.15 -4.52
CA LEU A 490 7.84 17.39 -5.78
C LEU A 490 7.43 18.85 -5.85
N SER A 491 8.19 19.62 -6.61
CA SER A 491 7.89 21.02 -6.93
C SER A 491 8.22 21.32 -8.38
N LYS A 492 7.57 22.35 -8.92
CA LYS A 492 7.91 22.85 -10.26
C LYS A 492 9.35 23.34 -10.35
N ALA A 493 9.86 23.99 -9.30
CA ALA A 493 11.22 24.48 -9.24
C ALA A 493 12.26 23.34 -9.34
N ASP A 494 12.04 22.25 -8.60
CA ASP A 494 12.93 21.08 -8.61
C ASP A 494 12.87 20.32 -9.95
N ALA A 495 11.72 20.36 -10.63
CA ALA A 495 11.58 19.75 -11.95
C ALA A 495 12.27 20.55 -13.07
N LEU A 496 12.43 21.88 -12.90
CA LEU A 496 13.10 22.76 -13.87
C LEU A 496 14.63 22.73 -13.76
N VAL A 497 15.20 21.64 -13.24
CA VAL A 497 16.64 21.41 -13.15
C VAL A 497 17.14 20.58 -14.34
N ARG A 498 18.31 20.94 -14.86
CA ARG A 498 19.01 20.24 -15.95
C ARG A 498 20.12 19.35 -15.38
N HIS A 499 20.24 18.14 -15.90
CA HIS A 499 21.18 17.11 -15.43
C HIS A 499 22.11 16.65 -16.56
N ASN A 500 23.41 16.59 -16.24
CA ASN A 500 24.39 15.87 -17.05
C ASN A 500 24.63 14.45 -16.49
N THR A 501 24.48 14.27 -15.18
CA THR A 501 24.60 13.01 -14.46
C THR A 501 23.57 12.97 -13.32
N LEU A 502 23.26 11.78 -12.80
CA LEU A 502 22.29 11.59 -11.71
C LEU A 502 23.00 11.18 -10.41
N PRO A 503 22.44 11.54 -9.24
CA PRO A 503 22.95 11.06 -7.96
C PRO A 503 22.82 9.53 -7.86
N LEU A 504 23.83 8.89 -7.25
CA LEU A 504 23.79 7.47 -6.92
C LEU A 504 23.10 7.25 -5.57
N ASP A 505 22.31 6.18 -5.46
CA ASP A 505 21.85 5.69 -4.16
C ASP A 505 23.05 5.25 -3.32
N ARG A 506 23.11 5.71 -2.07
CA ARG A 506 24.21 5.44 -1.15
C ARG A 506 24.04 4.13 -0.38
N ASN A 507 22.84 3.56 -0.35
CA ASN A 507 22.58 2.32 0.38
C ASN A 507 21.70 1.33 -0.44
N PRO A 508 22.14 0.92 -1.63
CA PRO A 508 21.36 -0.03 -2.44
C PRO A 508 21.35 -1.43 -1.82
N GLY A 509 20.22 -2.13 -1.96
CA GLY A 509 20.09 -3.55 -1.63
C GLY A 509 20.37 -4.45 -2.83
N ALA A 510 20.78 -5.70 -2.57
CA ALA A 510 20.91 -6.70 -3.62
C ALA A 510 19.53 -7.21 -4.05
N LEU A 511 19.31 -7.34 -5.36
CA LEU A 511 18.13 -8.00 -5.93
C LEU A 511 18.47 -9.47 -6.21
N GLU A 512 17.56 -10.38 -5.85
CA GLU A 512 17.69 -11.79 -6.19
C GLU A 512 17.68 -11.97 -7.72
N GLN A 513 18.56 -12.85 -8.21
CA GLN A 513 18.60 -13.13 -9.66
C GLN A 513 17.32 -13.86 -10.07
N PRO A 514 16.70 -13.50 -11.22
CA PRO A 514 15.60 -14.27 -11.76
C PRO A 514 16.04 -15.72 -11.96
N GLN A 515 15.26 -16.67 -11.43
CA GLN A 515 15.49 -18.10 -11.66
C GLN A 515 15.16 -18.52 -13.09
#